data_AF-A0A512NQI6-F1
#
_entry.id   AF-A0A512NQI6-F1
#
_cell.length_a   1.000
_cell.length_b   1.000
_cell.length_c   1.000
_cell.angle_alpha   90.00
_cell.angle_beta   90.00
_cell.angle_gamma   90.00
#
_symmetry.space_group_name_H-M   'P 1'
#
loop_
_entity.id
_entity.type
_entity.pdbx_description
1 polymer ?
#
loop_
_entity_poly.entity_id
_entity_poly.type
_entity_poly.pdbx_seq_one_letter_code
_entity_poly.pdbx_strand_id
1 'polypeptide(L)' 'MTRDDRKLAELETGLQRLRDDLNCLSAKVNAEPRNTSLVIRRLNLMGRIVATQETVDQLRGSVGHCH' A
#
# COMPACT_ATOMS: atom_id res chain seq x y z
N MET A 1 -20.28 12.89 -3.48
CA MET A 1 -18.87 12.53 -3.29
C MET A 1 -18.25 13.54 -2.33
N THR A 2 -18.02 13.12 -1.10
CA THR A 2 -17.42 13.90 -0.01
C THR A 2 -15.91 14.07 -0.24
N ARG A 3 -15.28 14.96 0.54
CA ARG A 3 -13.81 15.08 0.56
C ARG A 3 -13.14 13.75 0.91
N ASP A 4 -13.76 12.99 1.81
CA ASP A 4 -13.23 11.71 2.28
C ASP A 4 -13.37 10.63 1.19
N ASP A 5 -14.45 10.64 0.39
CA ASP A 5 -14.61 9.74 -0.76
C ASP A 5 -13.48 9.93 -1.80
N ARG A 6 -13.11 11.19 -2.08
CA ARG A 6 -12.01 11.49 -3.03
C ARG A 6 -10.66 11.03 -2.49
N LYS A 7 -10.39 11.33 -1.22
CA LYS A 7 -9.15 10.91 -0.55
C LYS A 7 -9.05 9.37 -0.49
N LEU A 8 -10.16 8.69 -0.24
CA LEU A 8 -10.24 7.24 -0.23
C LEU A 8 -9.88 6.66 -1.61
N ALA A 9 -10.48 7.18 -2.69
CA ALA A 9 -10.19 6.72 -4.05
C ALA A 9 -8.72 6.94 -4.46
N GLU A 10 -8.12 8.08 -4.06
CA GLU A 10 -6.70 8.36 -4.29
C GLU A 10 -5.80 7.39 -3.54
N LEU A 11 -6.11 7.11 -2.27
CA LEU A 11 -5.35 6.17 -1.44
C LEU A 11 -5.47 4.73 -1.96
N GLU A 12 -6.66 4.30 -2.38
CA GLU A 12 -6.88 2.98 -2.97
C GLU A 12 -6.08 2.81 -4.28
N THR A 13 -6.07 3.85 -5.13
CA THR A 13 -5.25 3.88 -6.35
C THR A 13 -3.76 3.80 -6.02
N GLY A 14 -3.30 4.61 -5.05
CA GLY A 14 -1.91 4.59 -4.59
C GLY A 14 -1.51 3.24 -4.02
N LEU A 15 -2.38 2.62 -3.25
CA LEU A 15 -2.18 1.31 -2.64
C LEU A 15 -2.06 0.20 -3.69
N GLN A 16 -2.86 0.27 -4.76
CA GLN A 16 -2.71 -0.67 -5.88
C GLN A 16 -1.33 -0.53 -6.54
N ARG A 17 -0.85 0.69 -6.80
CA ARG A 17 0.48 0.93 -7.35
C ARG A 17 1.59 0.39 -6.45
N LEU A 18 1.49 0.59 -5.14
CA LEU A 18 2.46 0.05 -4.18
C LEU A 18 2.48 -1.49 -4.18
N ARG A 19 1.32 -2.14 -4.32
CA ARG A 19 1.21 -3.60 -4.44
C ARG A 19 1.86 -4.10 -5.74
N ASP A 20 1.67 -3.40 -6.84
CA ASP A 20 2.31 -3.73 -8.12
C ASP A 20 3.84 -3.58 -8.04
N ASP A 21 4.32 -2.50 -7.42
CA ASP A 21 5.75 -2.30 -7.13
C ASP A 21 6.30 -3.42 -6.24
N LEU A 22 5.53 -3.87 -5.24
CA LEU A 22 5.92 -4.96 -4.33
C LEU A 22 6.03 -6.29 -5.08
N ASN A 23 5.11 -6.57 -6.00
CA ASN A 23 5.17 -7.76 -6.86
C ASN A 23 6.42 -7.75 -7.73
N CYS A 24 6.69 -6.64 -8.40
CA CYS A 24 7.89 -6.47 -9.23
C CYS A 24 9.18 -6.62 -8.41
N LEU A 25 9.24 -5.98 -7.23
CA LEU A 25 10.39 -6.07 -6.36
C LEU A 25 10.56 -7.46 -5.75
N SER A 26 9.47 -8.16 -5.44
CA SER A 26 9.53 -9.54 -4.93
C SER A 26 10.09 -10.50 -5.98
N ALA A 27 9.74 -10.32 -7.26
CA ALA A 27 10.36 -11.10 -8.34
C ALA A 27 11.89 -10.89 -8.40
N LYS A 28 12.36 -9.64 -8.23
CA LYS A 28 13.79 -9.33 -8.18
C LYS A 28 14.48 -9.93 -6.94
N VAL A 29 13.86 -9.84 -5.77
CA VAL A 29 14.38 -10.48 -4.54
C VAL A 29 14.46 -11.99 -4.71
N ASN A 30 13.48 -12.62 -5.37
CA ASN A 30 13.49 -14.06 -5.58
C ASN A 30 14.59 -14.49 -6.58
N ALA A 31 14.91 -13.65 -7.56
CA ALA A 31 16.05 -13.87 -8.46
C ALA A 31 17.40 -13.65 -7.76
N GLU A 32 17.47 -12.71 -6.83
CA GLU A 32 18.70 -12.34 -6.09
C GLU A 32 18.49 -12.30 -4.56
N PRO A 33 18.25 -13.44 -3.90
CA PRO A 33 17.84 -13.46 -2.50
C PRO A 33 18.92 -13.01 -1.52
N ARG A 34 20.19 -13.02 -1.93
CA ARG A 34 21.34 -12.54 -1.14
C ARG A 34 21.58 -11.03 -1.30
N ASN A 35 20.83 -10.37 -2.19
CA ASN A 35 20.94 -8.93 -2.36
C ASN A 35 20.14 -8.21 -1.26
N THR A 36 20.83 -7.94 -0.14
CA THR A 36 20.23 -7.33 1.06
C THR A 36 19.55 -5.99 0.77
N SER A 37 20.04 -5.24 -0.21
CA SER A 37 19.41 -3.97 -0.64
C SER A 37 18.00 -4.19 -1.19
N LEU A 38 17.81 -5.21 -2.03
CA LEU A 38 16.48 -5.57 -2.55
C LEU A 38 15.56 -6.04 -1.41
N VAL A 39 16.07 -6.84 -0.47
CA VAL A 39 15.31 -7.31 0.69
C VAL A 39 14.84 -6.14 1.58
N ILE A 40 15.74 -5.21 1.91
CA ILE A 40 15.42 -4.02 2.70
C ILE A 40 14.38 -3.16 1.98
N ARG A 41 14.57 -2.94 0.67
CA ARG A 41 13.61 -2.17 -0.13
C ARG A 41 12.23 -2.82 -0.14
N ARG A 42 12.16 -4.16 -0.19
CA ARG A 42 10.90 -4.93 -0.11
C ARG A 42 10.21 -4.72 1.24
N LEU A 43 10.96 -4.84 2.34
CA LEU A 43 10.43 -4.61 3.70
C LEU A 43 9.90 -3.18 3.88
N ASN A 44 10.64 -2.18 3.41
CA ASN A 44 10.20 -0.78 3.47
C ASN A 44 8.92 -0.55 2.67
N LEU A 45 8.80 -1.18 1.50
CA LEU A 45 7.60 -1.07 0.67
C LEU A 45 6.40 -1.77 1.33
N MET A 46 6.60 -2.95 1.94
CA MET A 46 5.55 -3.62 2.73
C MET A 46 5.07 -2.73 3.89
N GLY A 47 5.97 -2.08 4.62
CA GLY A 47 5.61 -1.15 5.69
C GLY A 47 4.76 0.04 5.20
N ARG A 48 5.10 0.62 4.04
CA ARG A 48 4.30 1.68 3.42
C ARG A 48 2.90 1.21 3.02
N ILE A 49 2.78 -0.02 2.49
CA ILE A 49 1.48 -0.61 2.13
C ILE A 49 0.61 -0.76 3.38
N VAL A 50 1.16 -1.31 4.47
CA VAL A 50 0.42 -1.49 5.73
C VAL A 50 -0.08 -0.15 6.27
N ALA A 51 0.78 0.86 6.39
CA ALA A 51 0.38 2.18 6.89
C ALA A 51 -0.70 2.85 6.01
N THR A 52 -0.60 2.67 4.68
CA THR A 52 -1.59 3.19 3.74
C THR A 52 -2.91 2.42 3.85
N GLN A 53 -2.86 1.10 4.03
CA GLN A 53 -4.04 0.24 4.22
C GLN A 53 -4.78 0.61 5.51
N GLU A 54 -4.07 0.82 6.62
CA GLU A 54 -4.66 1.28 7.88
C GLU A 54 -5.39 2.61 7.71
N THR A 55 -4.82 3.54 6.94
CA THR A 55 -5.46 4.84 6.64
C THR A 55 -6.74 4.65 5.81
N VAL A 56 -6.72 3.75 4.82
CA VAL A 56 -7.90 3.40 4.01
C VAL A 56 -8.99 2.78 4.88
N ASP A 57 -8.63 1.86 5.78
CA ASP A 57 -9.57 1.18 6.65
C ASP A 57 -10.22 2.15 7.65
N GLN A 58 -9.44 3.09 8.20
CA GLN A 58 -9.97 4.18 9.04
C GLN A 58 -10.98 5.05 8.29
N LEU A 59 -10.65 5.47 7.07
CA LEU A 59 -11.55 6.30 6.24
C LEU A 59 -12.84 5.56 5.87
N ARG A 60 -12.74 4.26 5.54
CA ARG A 60 -13.92 3.43 5.29
C ARG A 60 -14.79 3.27 6.53
N GLY A 61 -14.17 3.05 7.69
CA GLY A 61 -14.88 2.96 8.98
C GLY A 61 -15.59 4.25 9.37
N SER A 62 -15.01 5.42 9.06
CA SER A 62 -15.65 6.72 9.28
C SER A 62 -16.75 7.04 8.27
N VAL A 63 -16.59 6.66 7.00
CA VAL A 63 -17.63 6.85 5.97
C VAL A 63 -18.83 5.92 6.22
N GLY A 64 -18.59 4.70 6.70
CA GLY A 64 -19.64 3.73 7.02
C GLY A 64 -20.46 4.02 8.28
N HIS A 65 -19.96 4.85 9.20
CA HIS A 65 -20.67 5.22 10.44
C HIS A 65 -21.59 6.45 10.30
N CYS A 66 -21.52 7.17 9.19
CA CYS A 66 -22.32 8.38 8.94
C CYS A 66 -23.65 8.10 8.22
N HIS A 67 -24.18 6.87 8.29
CA HIS A 67 -25.39 6.47 7.58
C HIS A 67 -26.45 5.84 8.50
#